data_AF-F2UMQ6-F1
#
_entry.id   AF-F2UMQ6-F1
#
_cell.length_a   1.000
_cell.length_b   1.000
_cell.length_c   1.000
_cell.angle_alpha   90.00
_cell.angle_beta   90.00
_cell.angle_gamma   90.00
#
_symmetry.space_group_name_H-M   'P 1'
#
loop_
_entity.id
_entity.type
_entity.pdbx_description
1 polymer ?
#
loop_
_entity_poly.entity_id
_entity_poly.type
_entity_poly.pdbx_seq_one_letter_code
_entity_poly.pdbx_strand_id
1 'polypeptide(L)'
;MSHYSSPSRQGAESASNPFTATSEDDIESYRQRMVEEKHLERERQKQLPLHQRGKAVLRHPRLALREELDNDDDDDDGPQSLKDLSEQRRKDRLGEALDQLAITTRDRRVEQQQLSDYVSKKRELFLIKYSLDVKRDEMHKLEQKAREEEQKVEEAEKWLEADATKFDQFLRENDRRAVEAIKHAEAASHRKQERAAEIKKIQAEVMALSSDVTKQGDKIAELRAFRDFLEELSPEDWASSLAKKRNDARRAILKANHNTHTCTYTHTHTHTCTHTCTHAHSYMHSHMHSHTHMHSHTCTYTHTHTHTCTHTCAHTLTHALTHTHTHTHTHTHTHTHTHTHTHTHTHTHAHTHTPAHTHAHTHAHTHTIPPHTMPPPPQHTLSPFSPQETEEALQDLKERLAHEERSLQSERTAVETQLDELETHIANELEEARALKDKCRFFSSASGDEQEQELTDFDQKVGDVYHACIGENEAGISTLQMLTNIENKLEELFEKMQRMPPDQLAAAEKAKDKARRHRLREEKLQAQKKHQEERLRRAQQRANDAPKKRTGKKLMFRSAPPEKPKKQVKRHVQTVEEEEKQIYFS
;
A
#
# COMPACT_ATOMS: atom_id res chain seq x y z
N MET A 1 -42.17 -68.06 -9.93
CA MET A 1 -41.55 -68.52 -8.66
C MET A 1 -40.25 -67.73 -8.54
N SER A 2 -40.00 -66.82 -7.60
CA SER A 2 -40.51 -66.60 -6.25
C SER A 2 -40.50 -65.10 -5.95
N HIS A 3 -41.57 -64.61 -5.32
CA HIS A 3 -41.61 -63.34 -4.62
C HIS A 3 -40.59 -63.31 -3.48
N TYR A 4 -40.03 -62.13 -3.17
CA TYR A 4 -39.87 -61.64 -1.80
C TYR A 4 -39.84 -60.10 -1.82
N SER A 5 -40.94 -59.50 -1.37
CA SER A 5 -41.03 -58.11 -0.91
C SER A 5 -40.41 -58.00 0.49
N SER A 6 -39.80 -56.85 0.79
CA SER A 6 -39.84 -56.10 2.09
C SER A 6 -38.82 -54.95 2.07
N PRO A 7 -38.96 -53.90 2.89
CA PRO A 7 -40.17 -53.12 3.18
C PRO A 7 -39.90 -51.60 3.15
N SER A 8 -40.97 -50.81 2.97
CA SER A 8 -40.99 -49.38 3.27
C SER A 8 -40.70 -49.12 4.76
N ARG A 9 -39.73 -48.24 5.05
CA ARG A 9 -39.66 -47.53 6.33
C ARG A 9 -40.03 -46.07 6.09
N GLN A 10 -41.25 -45.75 6.51
CA GLN A 10 -41.65 -44.39 6.86
C GLN A 10 -40.84 -43.90 8.06
N GLY A 11 -40.62 -42.59 8.13
CA GLY A 11 -40.29 -41.90 9.39
C GLY A 11 -38.80 -41.79 9.69
N ALA A 12 -38.14 -40.87 9.01
CA ALA A 12 -37.06 -40.11 9.64
C ALA A 12 -37.25 -38.66 9.19
N GLU A 13 -37.95 -37.89 10.02
CA GLU A 13 -37.77 -36.45 10.08
C GLU A 13 -36.26 -36.21 10.21
N SER A 14 -35.61 -35.90 9.10
CA SER A 14 -34.28 -35.33 9.14
C SER A 14 -34.46 -33.97 9.80
N ALA A 15 -34.15 -33.91 11.09
CA ALA A 15 -33.78 -32.67 11.76
C ALA A 15 -32.76 -31.99 10.85
N SER A 16 -33.25 -31.05 10.04
CA SER A 16 -32.45 -30.26 9.14
C SER A 16 -31.43 -29.55 10.02
N ASN A 17 -30.16 -29.85 9.78
CA ASN A 17 -29.06 -29.19 10.45
C ASN A 17 -29.27 -27.67 10.30
N PRO A 18 -29.45 -26.92 11.40
CA PRO A 18 -29.73 -25.47 11.33
C PRO A 18 -28.53 -24.67 10.77
N PHE A 19 -27.43 -25.34 10.41
CA PHE A 19 -26.21 -24.75 9.85
C PHE A 19 -25.82 -25.33 8.48
N THR A 20 -26.74 -25.87 7.68
CA THR A 20 -26.45 -26.10 6.25
C THR A 20 -26.61 -24.80 5.48
N ALA A 21 -25.49 -24.28 4.96
CA ALA A 21 -25.47 -23.15 4.05
C ALA A 21 -26.35 -23.45 2.82
N THR A 22 -27.37 -22.61 2.59
CA THR A 22 -28.16 -22.60 1.35
C THR A 22 -27.23 -22.35 0.17
N SER A 23 -27.56 -22.88 -1.03
CA SER A 23 -26.69 -22.69 -2.21
C SER A 23 -26.43 -21.20 -2.46
N GLU A 24 -25.29 -20.85 -3.06
CA GLU A 24 -24.93 -19.44 -3.35
C GLU A 24 -26.04 -18.71 -4.13
N ASP A 25 -26.75 -19.43 -5.01
CA ASP A 25 -27.90 -18.92 -5.76
C ASP A 25 -29.09 -18.51 -4.87
N ASP A 26 -29.33 -19.22 -3.76
CA ASP A 26 -30.39 -18.88 -2.79
C ASP A 26 -30.02 -17.64 -1.96
N ILE A 27 -28.73 -17.46 -1.67
CA ILE A 27 -28.21 -16.30 -0.93
C ILE A 27 -28.27 -15.05 -1.81
N GLU A 28 -27.91 -15.16 -3.09
CA GLU A 28 -28.01 -14.07 -4.06
C GLU A 28 -29.46 -13.68 -4.31
N SER A 29 -30.36 -14.67 -4.45
CA SER A 29 -31.80 -14.45 -4.60
C SER A 29 -32.45 -13.85 -3.34
N TYR A 30 -31.93 -14.16 -2.15
CA TYR A 30 -32.37 -13.53 -0.90
C TYR A 30 -31.86 -12.09 -0.80
N ARG A 31 -30.60 -11.83 -1.17
CA ARG A 31 -30.03 -10.48 -1.23
C ARG A 31 -30.77 -9.59 -2.22
N GLN A 32 -31.08 -10.10 -3.42
CA GLN A 32 -31.86 -9.37 -4.41
C GLN A 32 -33.27 -9.04 -3.90
N ARG A 33 -33.95 -9.98 -3.25
CA ARG A 33 -35.26 -9.72 -2.60
C ARG A 33 -35.16 -8.67 -1.50
N MET A 34 -34.12 -8.70 -0.66
CA MET A 34 -33.90 -7.70 0.39
C MET A 34 -33.62 -6.30 -0.20
N VAL A 35 -32.92 -6.24 -1.33
CA VAL A 35 -32.67 -4.99 -2.05
C VAL A 35 -33.95 -4.45 -2.69
N GLU A 36 -34.75 -5.29 -3.34
CA GLU A 36 -36.05 -4.92 -3.91
C GLU A 36 -37.04 -4.48 -2.83
N GLU A 37 -37.10 -5.17 -1.69
CA GLU A 37 -37.96 -4.82 -0.56
C GLU A 37 -37.54 -3.47 0.04
N LYS A 38 -36.23 -3.21 0.18
CA LYS A 38 -35.70 -1.92 0.62
C LYS A 38 -35.96 -0.81 -0.39
N HIS A 39 -35.94 -1.10 -1.69
CA HIS A 39 -36.28 -0.16 -2.74
C HIS A 39 -37.78 0.17 -2.73
N LEU A 40 -38.65 -0.84 -2.60
CA LEU A 40 -40.10 -0.65 -2.45
C LEU A 40 -40.46 0.14 -1.20
N GLU A 41 -39.80 -0.13 -0.08
CA GLU A 41 -40.05 0.61 1.17
C GLU A 41 -39.60 2.08 1.05
N ARG A 42 -38.50 2.36 0.32
CA ARG A 42 -38.08 3.73 0.00
C ARG A 42 -39.09 4.45 -0.89
N GLU A 43 -39.63 3.78 -1.90
CA GLU A 43 -40.69 4.31 -2.78
C GLU A 43 -42.00 4.55 -1.99
N ARG A 44 -42.38 3.62 -1.12
CA ARG A 44 -43.53 3.78 -0.21
C ARG A 44 -43.35 4.95 0.75
N GLN A 45 -42.14 5.13 1.27
CA GLN A 45 -41.79 6.30 2.08
C GLN A 45 -41.82 7.59 1.27
N LYS A 46 -41.43 7.59 -0.01
CA LYS A 46 -41.57 8.76 -0.91
C LYS A 46 -43.01 9.21 -1.11
N GLN A 47 -43.96 8.28 -1.07
CA GLN A 47 -45.39 8.57 -1.21
C GLN A 47 -46.06 8.98 0.11
N LEU A 48 -45.37 8.89 1.26
CA LEU A 48 -45.90 9.31 2.56
C LEU A 48 -45.70 10.82 2.81
N PRO A 49 -46.70 11.52 3.39
CA PRO A 49 -46.56 12.92 3.77
C PRO A 49 -45.38 13.13 4.73
N LEU A 50 -44.68 14.27 4.60
CA LEU A 50 -43.44 14.60 5.32
C LEU A 50 -43.45 14.35 6.84
N HIS A 51 -44.60 14.43 7.51
CA HIS A 51 -44.72 14.20 8.96
C HIS A 51 -44.75 12.71 9.38
N GLN A 52 -44.80 11.77 8.42
CA GLN A 52 -44.81 10.32 8.69
C GLN A 52 -43.51 9.62 8.28
N ARG A 53 -42.57 10.33 7.63
CA ARG A 53 -41.26 9.81 7.25
C ARG A 53 -40.28 10.02 8.41
N GLY A 54 -40.16 9.06 9.33
CA GLY A 54 -39.16 9.17 10.39
C GLY A 54 -39.35 8.35 11.67
N LYS A 55 -39.88 7.11 11.61
CA LYS A 55 -39.94 6.22 12.79
C LYS A 55 -39.18 4.90 12.67
N ALA A 56 -38.56 4.59 11.53
CA ALA A 56 -38.07 3.24 11.26
C ALA A 56 -36.54 3.05 11.30
N VAL A 57 -35.72 4.09 11.47
CA VAL A 57 -34.26 3.95 11.37
C VAL A 57 -33.55 4.50 12.60
N LEU A 58 -33.46 3.67 13.65
CA LEU A 58 -32.40 3.66 14.67
C LEU A 58 -32.76 2.55 15.69
N ARG A 59 -32.49 1.28 15.35
CA ARG A 59 -32.41 0.20 16.34
C ARG A 59 -30.98 -0.34 16.33
N HIS A 60 -30.21 0.05 17.34
CA HIS A 60 -28.83 -0.39 17.54
C HIS A 60 -28.84 -1.68 18.39
N PRO A 61 -28.00 -2.71 18.11
CA PRO A 61 -28.10 -4.03 18.79
C PRO A 61 -27.80 -4.06 20.30
N ARG A 62 -27.35 -2.94 20.88
CA ARG A 62 -26.99 -2.85 22.30
C ARG A 62 -28.14 -2.48 23.24
N LEU A 63 -29.29 -2.09 22.70
CA LEU A 63 -30.49 -1.79 23.50
C LEU A 63 -31.47 -2.97 23.60
N ALA A 64 -31.37 -3.96 22.71
CA ALA A 64 -32.21 -5.16 22.74
C ALA A 64 -31.95 -6.04 23.97
N LEU A 65 -30.71 -6.04 24.50
CA LEU A 65 -30.35 -6.87 25.66
C LEU A 65 -30.76 -6.29 27.02
N ARG A 66 -31.34 -5.08 27.04
CA ARG A 66 -31.82 -4.45 28.27
C ARG A 66 -33.35 -4.51 28.42
N GLU A 67 -34.08 -4.79 27.34
CA GLU A 67 -35.53 -5.02 27.38
C GLU A 67 -35.89 -6.50 27.61
N GLU A 68 -34.96 -7.44 27.48
CA GLU A 68 -35.22 -8.87 27.79
C GLU A 68 -35.05 -9.23 29.27
N LEU A 69 -34.66 -8.28 30.13
CA LEU A 69 -34.49 -8.50 31.58
C LEU A 69 -35.43 -7.67 32.47
N ASP A 70 -36.37 -6.92 31.87
CA ASP A 70 -37.40 -6.13 32.57
C ASP A 70 -38.82 -6.65 32.26
N ASN A 71 -38.98 -7.88 31.74
CA ASN A 71 -40.28 -8.49 31.38
C ASN A 71 -40.73 -9.62 32.33
N ASP A 72 -40.19 -9.67 33.55
CA ASP A 72 -40.76 -10.49 34.62
C ASP A 72 -41.19 -9.55 35.74
N ASP A 73 -42.35 -8.91 35.58
CA ASP A 73 -43.32 -8.61 36.64
C ASP A 73 -44.42 -7.67 36.11
N ASP A 74 -45.66 -7.97 36.54
CA ASP A 74 -46.91 -7.21 36.41
C ASP A 74 -47.83 -7.50 35.20
N ASP A 75 -48.68 -8.52 35.41
CA ASP A 75 -50.05 -8.56 34.93
C ASP A 75 -50.83 -7.29 35.38
N ASP A 76 -51.37 -6.49 34.44
CA ASP A 76 -52.65 -5.80 34.64
C ASP A 76 -53.28 -5.33 33.31
N ASP A 77 -54.58 -5.56 33.20
CA ASP A 77 -55.45 -5.39 32.04
C ASP A 77 -55.91 -3.91 31.89
N GLY A 78 -55.70 -3.25 30.75
CA GLY A 78 -56.21 -1.88 30.52
C GLY A 78 -56.14 -1.39 29.06
N PRO A 79 -57.22 -0.82 28.49
CA PRO A 79 -57.38 -0.76 27.04
C PRO A 79 -56.59 0.36 26.35
N GLN A 80 -56.08 0.00 25.17
CA GLN A 80 -55.35 0.77 24.15
C GLN A 80 -56.15 1.96 23.53
N SER A 81 -56.91 2.74 24.31
CA SER A 81 -57.86 3.75 23.77
C SER A 81 -57.48 5.23 24.04
N LEU A 82 -56.38 5.51 24.77
CA LEU A 82 -56.09 6.87 25.23
C LEU A 82 -55.19 7.72 24.32
N LYS A 83 -54.59 7.17 23.25
CA LYS A 83 -53.80 7.96 22.28
C LYS A 83 -54.63 8.53 21.14
N ASP A 84 -55.53 7.74 20.55
CA ASP A 84 -56.37 8.19 19.43
C ASP A 84 -57.39 9.27 19.83
N LEU A 85 -57.90 9.22 21.07
CA LEU A 85 -58.80 10.24 21.61
C LEU A 85 -58.14 11.60 21.87
N SER A 86 -56.80 11.70 21.85
CA SER A 86 -56.06 12.95 22.03
C SER A 86 -55.73 13.64 20.70
N GLU A 87 -55.56 12.87 19.62
CA GLU A 87 -55.31 13.38 18.27
C GLU A 87 -56.61 13.78 17.55
N GLN A 88 -57.70 13.02 17.75
CA GLN A 88 -59.04 13.39 17.26
C GLN A 88 -59.48 14.73 17.84
N ARG A 89 -59.36 14.90 19.17
CA ARG A 89 -59.67 16.16 19.88
C ARG A 89 -58.81 17.33 19.44
N ARG A 90 -57.59 17.10 18.93
CA ARG A 90 -56.73 18.14 18.38
C ARG A 90 -57.16 18.58 16.97
N LYS A 91 -57.62 17.64 16.13
CA LYS A 91 -58.18 17.95 14.80
C LYS A 91 -59.54 18.64 14.90
N ASP A 92 -60.41 18.19 15.80
CA ASP A 92 -61.72 18.80 16.03
C ASP A 92 -61.59 20.22 16.60
N ARG A 93 -60.63 20.46 17.52
CA ARG A 93 -60.33 21.82 18.02
C ARG A 93 -59.72 22.75 16.97
N LEU A 94 -58.97 22.24 15.99
CA LEU A 94 -58.42 23.06 14.91
C LEU A 94 -59.50 23.40 13.88
N GLY A 95 -60.41 22.46 13.61
CA GLY A 95 -61.61 22.66 12.79
C GLY A 95 -62.59 23.65 13.42
N GLU A 96 -62.92 23.49 14.70
CA GLU A 96 -63.75 24.45 15.45
C GLU A 96 -63.09 25.84 15.54
N ALA A 97 -61.76 25.92 15.70
CA ALA A 97 -61.07 27.21 15.72
C ALA A 97 -61.10 27.91 14.35
N LEU A 98 -61.00 27.16 13.24
CA LEU A 98 -61.10 27.68 11.89
C LEU A 98 -62.55 28.10 11.53
N ASP A 99 -63.55 27.34 11.97
CA ASP A 99 -64.97 27.71 11.79
C ASP A 99 -65.35 28.92 12.65
N GLN A 100 -64.84 29.04 13.88
CA GLN A 100 -65.03 30.24 14.72
C GLN A 100 -64.34 31.48 14.13
N LEU A 101 -63.18 31.32 13.47
CA LEU A 101 -62.52 32.40 12.71
C LEU A 101 -63.26 32.77 11.40
N ALA A 102 -63.90 31.80 10.75
CA ALA A 102 -64.72 32.03 9.55
C ALA A 102 -66.08 32.67 9.87
N ILE A 103 -66.66 32.39 11.04
CA ILE A 103 -67.91 33.00 11.52
C ILE A 103 -67.67 34.46 11.95
N THR A 104 -66.54 34.75 12.61
CA THR A 104 -66.19 36.12 13.05
C THR A 104 -65.76 37.06 11.92
N THR A 105 -65.47 36.53 10.73
CA THR A 105 -65.10 37.32 9.55
C THR A 105 -66.27 37.62 8.61
N ARG A 106 -67.46 37.04 8.84
CA ARG A 106 -68.68 37.30 8.06
C ARG A 106 -69.55 38.45 8.57
N ASP A 107 -69.35 38.91 9.81
CA ASP A 107 -70.12 40.02 10.38
C ASP A 107 -69.28 41.30 10.41
N ARG A 108 -69.24 42.01 9.28
CA ARG A 108 -68.72 43.39 9.19
C ARG A 108 -69.75 44.36 9.80
N ARG A 109 -69.98 44.28 11.11
CA ARG A 109 -70.52 45.43 11.85
C ARG A 109 -69.39 46.45 11.98
N VAL A 110 -69.50 47.53 11.22
CA VAL A 110 -68.64 48.71 11.32
C VAL A 110 -69.02 49.43 12.62
N GLU A 111 -68.59 48.89 13.75
CA GLU A 111 -68.45 49.70 14.96
C GLU A 111 -67.18 50.53 14.79
N GLN A 112 -67.31 51.84 15.03
CA GLN A 112 -66.18 52.76 14.97
C GLN A 112 -65.17 52.35 16.05
N GLN A 113 -64.21 51.50 15.68
CA GLN A 113 -63.10 51.13 16.54
C GLN A 113 -62.36 52.40 16.91
N GLN A 114 -62.16 52.62 18.21
CA GLN A 114 -61.27 53.67 18.68
C GLN A 114 -59.91 53.46 18.03
N LEU A 115 -59.30 54.54 17.53
CA LEU A 115 -58.04 54.50 16.78
C LEU A 115 -56.95 53.70 17.51
N SER A 116 -56.98 53.66 18.85
CA SER A 116 -56.10 52.85 19.69
C SER A 116 -56.14 51.35 19.40
N ASP A 117 -57.32 50.79 19.15
CA ASP A 117 -57.52 49.35 19.00
C ASP A 117 -57.09 48.88 17.61
N TYR A 118 -57.35 49.72 16.59
CA TYR A 118 -56.82 49.51 15.24
C TYR A 118 -55.29 49.57 15.23
N VAL A 119 -54.71 50.57 15.90
CA VAL A 119 -53.25 50.72 16.03
C VAL A 119 -52.65 49.53 16.79
N SER A 120 -53.31 49.04 17.84
CA SER A 120 -52.84 47.88 18.62
C SER A 120 -52.88 46.59 17.79
N LYS A 121 -53.98 46.30 17.09
CA LYS A 121 -54.08 45.13 16.20
C LYS A 121 -53.08 45.19 15.05
N LYS A 122 -52.82 46.38 14.49
CA LYS A 122 -51.79 46.55 13.45
C LYS A 122 -50.37 46.32 13.98
N ARG A 123 -50.08 46.72 15.22
CA ARG A 123 -48.80 46.42 15.89
C ARG A 123 -48.64 44.93 16.17
N GLU A 124 -49.69 44.26 16.66
CA GLU A 124 -49.67 42.81 16.88
C GLU A 124 -49.44 42.04 15.57
N LEU A 125 -50.17 42.40 14.51
CA LEU A 125 -49.99 41.78 13.20
C LEU A 125 -48.57 41.99 12.66
N PHE A 126 -48.01 43.19 12.85
CA PHE A 126 -46.63 43.49 12.47
C PHE A 126 -45.62 42.68 13.27
N LEU A 127 -45.79 42.56 14.59
CA LEU A 127 -44.92 41.75 15.45
C LEU A 127 -44.97 40.27 15.11
N ILE A 128 -46.15 39.74 14.84
CA ILE A 128 -46.32 38.34 14.39
C ILE A 128 -45.63 38.14 13.04
N LYS A 129 -45.83 39.07 12.08
CA LYS A 129 -45.19 38.99 10.77
C LYS A 129 -43.66 39.08 10.88
N TYR A 130 -43.13 40.02 11.64
CA TYR A 130 -41.71 40.15 11.90
C TYR A 130 -41.13 38.90 12.56
N SER A 131 -41.81 38.35 13.58
CA SER A 131 -41.40 37.11 14.22
C SER A 131 -41.44 35.91 13.26
N LEU A 132 -42.42 35.84 12.36
CA LEU A 132 -42.48 34.80 11.34
C LEU A 132 -41.33 34.91 10.35
N ASP A 133 -41.01 36.12 9.91
CA ASP A 133 -39.93 36.36 8.95
C ASP A 133 -38.57 36.02 9.58
N VAL A 134 -38.32 36.41 10.84
CA VAL A 134 -37.12 35.98 11.60
C VAL A 134 -37.05 34.46 11.74
N LYS A 135 -38.18 33.79 12.00
CA LYS A 135 -38.21 32.32 12.10
C LYS A 135 -38.00 31.62 10.75
N ARG A 136 -38.49 32.20 9.64
CA ARG A 136 -38.22 31.70 8.28
C ARG A 136 -36.75 31.84 7.91
N ASP A 137 -36.16 32.99 8.20
CA ASP A 137 -34.73 33.23 7.95
C ASP A 137 -33.86 32.27 8.75
N GLU A 138 -34.20 32.04 10.03
CA GLU A 138 -33.48 31.08 10.86
C GLU A 138 -33.68 29.63 10.37
N MET A 139 -34.88 29.29 9.91
CA MET A 139 -35.17 27.99 9.31
C MET A 139 -34.33 27.76 8.05
N HIS A 140 -34.24 28.74 7.16
CA HIS A 140 -33.38 28.65 5.98
C HIS A 140 -31.90 28.49 6.32
N LYS A 141 -31.39 29.17 7.34
CA LYS A 141 -30.00 28.96 7.81
C LYS A 141 -29.78 27.55 8.32
N LEU A 142 -30.73 26.99 9.06
CA LEU A 142 -30.64 25.62 9.57
C LEU A 142 -30.73 24.60 8.42
N GLU A 143 -31.59 24.83 7.43
CA GLU A 143 -31.65 24.01 6.21
C GLU A 143 -30.34 24.03 5.43
N GLN A 144 -29.71 25.20 5.30
CA GLN A 144 -28.42 25.30 4.62
C GLN A 144 -27.33 24.50 5.35
N LYS A 145 -27.23 24.65 6.67
CA LYS A 145 -26.30 23.85 7.49
C LYS A 145 -26.59 22.35 7.40
N ALA A 146 -27.88 21.97 7.38
CA ALA A 146 -28.27 20.57 7.23
C ALA A 146 -27.83 20.01 5.87
N ARG A 147 -27.98 20.76 4.78
CA ARG A 147 -27.50 20.35 3.44
C ARG A 147 -25.98 20.23 3.38
N GLU A 148 -25.25 21.17 3.99
CA GLU A 148 -23.79 21.12 4.05
C GLU A 148 -23.29 19.90 4.84
N GLU A 149 -23.95 19.55 5.95
CA GLU A 149 -23.63 18.33 6.70
C GLU A 149 -24.04 17.06 5.94
N GLU A 150 -25.18 17.06 5.25
CA GLU A 150 -25.63 15.94 4.42
C GLU A 150 -24.64 15.65 3.29
N GLN A 151 -24.10 16.68 2.63
CA GLN A 151 -23.05 16.53 1.61
C GLN A 151 -21.77 15.90 2.17
N LYS A 152 -21.33 16.34 3.35
CA LYS A 152 -20.14 15.76 4.01
C LYS A 152 -20.34 14.28 4.34
N VAL A 153 -21.54 13.91 4.77
CA VAL A 153 -21.89 12.51 5.04
C VAL A 153 -21.90 11.70 3.74
N GLU A 154 -22.47 12.23 2.66
CA GLU A 154 -22.49 11.56 1.35
C GLU A 154 -21.07 11.34 0.79
N GLU A 155 -20.18 12.32 0.94
CA GLU A 155 -18.77 12.18 0.56
C GLU A 155 -18.05 11.10 1.40
N ALA A 156 -18.33 11.05 2.70
CA ALA A 156 -17.78 10.01 3.58
C ALA A 156 -18.32 8.62 3.24
N GLU A 157 -19.60 8.50 2.87
CA GLU A 157 -20.22 7.24 2.44
C GLU A 157 -19.56 6.73 1.16
N LYS A 158 -19.37 7.58 0.15
CA LYS A 158 -18.66 7.23 -1.09
C LYS A 158 -17.23 6.76 -0.84
N TRP A 159 -16.52 7.41 0.09
CA TRP A 159 -15.19 6.99 0.49
C TRP A 159 -15.17 5.61 1.13
N LEU A 160 -16.12 5.32 2.03
CA LEU A 160 -16.25 4.02 2.67
C LEU A 160 -16.65 2.93 1.67
N GLU A 161 -17.53 3.21 0.72
CA GLU A 161 -17.87 2.28 -0.37
C GLU A 161 -16.65 1.98 -1.25
N ALA A 162 -15.87 3.00 -1.61
CA ALA A 162 -14.64 2.81 -2.38
C ALA A 162 -13.60 1.98 -1.61
N ASP A 163 -13.51 2.13 -0.29
CA ASP A 163 -12.61 1.33 0.53
C ASP A 163 -13.10 -0.13 0.68
N ALA A 164 -14.41 -0.32 0.87
CA ALA A 164 -15.03 -1.64 0.92
C ALA A 164 -14.79 -2.44 -0.37
N THR A 165 -14.95 -1.81 -1.54
CA THR A 165 -14.69 -2.47 -2.83
C THR A 165 -13.22 -2.87 -3.00
N LYS A 166 -12.27 -2.05 -2.53
CA LYS A 166 -10.84 -2.40 -2.54
C LYS A 166 -10.53 -3.56 -1.60
N PHE A 167 -11.16 -3.58 -0.43
CA PHE A 167 -11.01 -4.68 0.53
C PHE A 167 -11.55 -6.00 -0.04
N ASP A 168 -12.71 -5.96 -0.70
CA ASP A 168 -13.26 -7.13 -1.38
C ASP A 168 -12.35 -7.64 -2.51
N GLN A 169 -11.76 -6.73 -3.28
CA GLN A 169 -10.77 -7.09 -4.30
C GLN A 169 -9.53 -7.74 -3.68
N PHE A 170 -9.04 -7.21 -2.57
CA PHE A 170 -7.91 -7.78 -1.83
C PHE A 170 -8.22 -9.20 -1.33
N LEU A 171 -9.42 -9.42 -0.77
CA LEU A 171 -9.83 -10.76 -0.32
C LEU A 171 -9.88 -11.75 -1.48
N ARG A 172 -10.50 -11.38 -2.61
CA ARG A 172 -10.55 -12.23 -3.81
C ARG A 172 -9.16 -12.60 -4.32
N GLU A 173 -8.24 -11.64 -4.32
CA GLU A 173 -6.86 -11.84 -4.75
C GLU A 173 -6.09 -12.74 -3.76
N ASN A 174 -6.33 -12.58 -2.46
CA ASN A 174 -5.76 -13.45 -1.44
C ASN A 174 -6.26 -14.89 -1.58
N ASP A 175 -7.57 -15.08 -1.74
CA ASP A 175 -8.19 -16.39 -1.94
C ASP A 175 -7.68 -17.05 -3.22
N ARG A 176 -7.57 -16.29 -4.32
CA ARG A 176 -6.99 -16.76 -5.59
C ARG A 176 -5.56 -17.26 -5.39
N ARG A 177 -4.71 -16.47 -4.72
CA ARG A 177 -3.32 -16.87 -4.43
C ARG A 177 -3.24 -18.09 -3.52
N ALA A 178 -4.12 -18.21 -2.53
CA ALA A 178 -4.19 -19.36 -1.65
C ALA A 178 -4.55 -20.63 -2.43
N VAL A 179 -5.55 -20.56 -3.30
CA VAL A 179 -5.94 -21.67 -4.18
C VAL A 179 -4.82 -22.06 -5.14
N GLU A 180 -4.14 -21.08 -5.74
CA GLU A 180 -2.97 -21.35 -6.61
C GLU A 180 -1.83 -22.03 -5.85
N ALA A 181 -1.53 -21.59 -4.62
CA ALA A 181 -0.52 -22.21 -3.77
C ALA A 181 -0.88 -23.65 -3.42
N ILE A 182 -2.15 -23.93 -3.08
CA ILE A 182 -2.64 -25.30 -2.82
C ILE A 182 -2.48 -26.16 -4.07
N LYS A 183 -2.90 -25.68 -5.24
CA LYS A 183 -2.76 -26.41 -6.51
C LYS A 183 -1.31 -26.73 -6.84
N HIS A 184 -0.39 -25.79 -6.60
CA HIS A 184 1.04 -26.03 -6.77
C HIS A 184 1.58 -27.09 -5.79
N ALA A 185 1.14 -27.05 -4.53
CA ALA A 185 1.52 -28.04 -3.53
C ALA A 185 0.99 -29.45 -3.86
N GLU A 186 -0.27 -29.55 -4.31
CA GLU A 186 -0.88 -30.81 -4.76
C GLU A 186 -0.16 -31.38 -5.97
N ALA A 187 0.14 -30.56 -6.99
CA ALA A 187 0.91 -30.98 -8.15
C ALA A 187 2.32 -31.46 -7.79
N ALA A 188 2.98 -30.78 -6.85
CA ALA A 188 4.29 -31.21 -6.34
C ALA A 188 4.20 -32.55 -5.58
N SER A 189 3.16 -32.73 -4.77
CA SER A 189 2.88 -33.99 -4.06
C SER A 189 2.61 -35.14 -5.03
N HIS A 190 1.81 -34.91 -6.08
CA HIS A 190 1.53 -35.90 -7.12
C HIS A 190 2.82 -36.34 -7.83
N ARG A 191 3.65 -35.39 -8.28
CA ARG A 191 4.95 -35.70 -8.91
C ARG A 191 5.88 -36.48 -7.97
N LYS A 192 5.87 -36.16 -6.67
CA LYS A 192 6.63 -36.92 -5.65
C LYS A 192 6.11 -38.35 -5.54
N GLN A 193 4.79 -38.55 -5.55
CA GLN A 193 4.17 -39.87 -5.47
C GLN A 193 4.47 -40.72 -6.72
N GLU A 194 4.42 -40.13 -7.92
CA GLU A 194 4.82 -40.78 -9.18
C GLU A 194 6.30 -41.23 -9.14
N ARG A 195 7.21 -40.33 -8.74
CA ARG A 195 8.64 -40.65 -8.59
C ARG A 195 8.86 -41.78 -7.58
N ALA A 196 8.15 -41.76 -6.45
CA ALA A 196 8.24 -42.81 -5.46
C ALA A 196 7.72 -44.17 -5.97
N ALA A 197 6.67 -44.16 -6.81
CA ALA A 197 6.16 -45.37 -7.46
C ALA A 197 7.19 -45.96 -8.45
N GLU A 198 7.84 -45.11 -9.25
CA GLU A 198 8.89 -45.55 -10.18
C GLU A 198 10.10 -46.12 -9.43
N ILE A 199 10.51 -45.48 -8.33
CA ILE A 199 11.59 -46.00 -7.47
C ILE A 199 11.23 -47.39 -6.95
N LYS A 200 10.00 -47.60 -6.46
CA LYS A 200 9.54 -48.91 -5.97
C LYS A 200 9.56 -49.96 -7.07
N LYS A 201 9.16 -49.60 -8.29
CA LYS A 201 9.21 -50.48 -9.45
C LYS A 201 10.64 -50.91 -9.78
N ILE A 202 11.57 -49.96 -9.87
CA ILE A 202 12.99 -50.24 -10.09
C ILE A 202 13.56 -51.09 -8.95
N GLN A 203 13.21 -50.82 -7.69
CA GLN A 203 13.63 -51.64 -6.56
C GLN A 203 13.15 -53.10 -6.69
N ALA A 204 11.92 -53.32 -7.14
CA ALA A 204 11.39 -54.66 -7.39
C ALA A 204 12.15 -55.37 -8.52
N GLU A 205 12.47 -54.66 -9.60
CA GLU A 205 13.28 -55.19 -10.71
C GLU A 205 14.70 -55.57 -10.24
N VAL A 206 15.34 -54.72 -9.43
CA VAL A 206 16.66 -55.00 -8.84
C VAL A 206 16.60 -56.24 -7.94
N MET A 207 15.57 -56.39 -7.12
CA MET A 207 15.40 -57.57 -6.28
C MET A 207 15.21 -58.85 -7.11
N ALA A 208 14.42 -58.79 -8.18
CA ALA A 208 14.23 -59.92 -9.09
C ALA A 208 15.55 -60.33 -9.75
N LEU A 209 16.30 -59.36 -10.31
CA LEU A 209 17.61 -59.59 -10.90
C LEU A 209 18.62 -60.13 -9.88
N SER A 210 18.63 -59.61 -8.65
CA SER A 210 19.49 -60.10 -7.58
C SER A 210 19.20 -61.57 -7.26
N SER A 211 17.92 -61.95 -7.18
CA SER A 211 17.51 -63.35 -6.99
C SER A 211 17.98 -64.23 -8.14
N ASP A 212 17.89 -63.76 -9.38
CA ASP A 212 18.34 -64.53 -10.54
C ASP A 212 19.86 -64.66 -10.57
N VAL A 213 20.60 -63.61 -10.20
CA VAL A 213 22.07 -63.68 -10.01
C VAL A 213 22.43 -64.74 -8.96
N THR A 214 21.71 -64.81 -7.83
CA THR A 214 21.97 -65.86 -6.83
C THR A 214 21.68 -67.25 -7.36
N LYS A 215 20.55 -67.46 -8.06
CA LYS A 215 20.22 -68.77 -8.68
C LYS A 215 21.27 -69.21 -9.69
N GLN A 216 21.73 -68.29 -10.54
CA GLN A 216 22.80 -68.58 -11.50
C GLN A 216 24.12 -68.86 -10.77
N GLY A 217 24.40 -68.14 -9.69
CA GLY A 217 25.54 -68.41 -8.80
C GLY A 217 25.54 -69.84 -8.25
N ASP A 218 24.39 -70.29 -7.73
CA ASP A 218 24.20 -71.65 -7.22
C ASP A 218 24.39 -72.69 -8.33
N LYS A 219 23.83 -72.44 -9.52
CA LYS A 219 24.00 -73.35 -10.67
C LYS A 219 25.47 -73.45 -11.10
N ILE A 220 26.19 -72.34 -11.09
CA ILE A 220 27.62 -72.30 -11.37
C ILE A 220 28.39 -73.07 -10.29
N ALA A 221 28.02 -72.96 -9.01
CA ALA A 221 28.67 -73.70 -7.93
C ALA A 221 28.46 -75.21 -8.07
N GLU A 222 27.25 -75.66 -8.40
CA GLU A 222 26.92 -77.06 -8.67
C GLU A 222 27.74 -77.61 -9.85
N LEU A 223 27.77 -76.89 -10.99
CA LEU A 223 28.56 -77.28 -12.16
C LEU A 223 30.06 -77.31 -11.87
N ARG A 224 30.56 -76.42 -10.99
CA ARG A 224 31.96 -76.46 -10.53
C ARG A 224 32.24 -77.71 -9.71
N ALA A 225 31.36 -78.09 -8.80
CA ALA A 225 31.51 -79.32 -8.01
C ALA A 225 31.51 -80.57 -8.91
N PHE A 226 30.61 -80.63 -9.90
CA PHE A 226 30.62 -81.71 -10.89
C PHE A 226 31.92 -81.74 -11.72
N ARG A 227 32.39 -80.57 -12.16
CA ARG A 227 33.68 -80.47 -12.85
C ARG A 227 34.81 -80.98 -11.97
N ASP A 228 34.89 -80.54 -10.71
CA ASP A 228 35.98 -80.89 -9.79
C ASP A 228 36.00 -82.41 -9.52
N PHE A 229 34.83 -83.02 -9.36
CA PHE A 229 34.68 -84.47 -9.29
C PHE A 229 35.15 -85.20 -10.56
N LEU A 230 34.80 -84.68 -11.75
CA LEU A 230 35.26 -85.25 -13.02
C LEU A 230 36.78 -85.06 -13.23
N GLU A 231 37.34 -83.94 -12.77
CA GLU A 231 38.80 -83.69 -12.80
C GLU A 231 39.55 -84.69 -11.90
N GLU A 232 38.99 -85.07 -10.74
CA GLU A 232 39.56 -86.08 -9.83
C GLU A 232 39.59 -87.50 -10.43
N LEU A 233 38.62 -87.83 -11.27
CA LEU A 233 38.54 -89.14 -11.97
C LEU A 233 39.37 -89.19 -13.26
N SER A 234 39.94 -88.06 -13.71
CA SER A 234 40.59 -87.94 -15.02
C SER A 234 42.09 -88.27 -14.95
N PRO A 235 42.66 -89.02 -15.92
CA PRO A 235 44.10 -89.33 -15.95
C PRO A 235 44.99 -88.07 -15.97
N GLU A 236 46.12 -88.08 -15.26
CA GLU A 236 47.02 -86.92 -15.05
C GLU A 236 47.51 -86.27 -16.36
N ASP A 237 47.78 -87.07 -17.40
CA ASP A 237 48.23 -86.59 -18.71
C ASP A 237 47.13 -85.78 -19.43
N TRP A 238 45.86 -86.17 -19.25
CA TRP A 238 44.72 -85.47 -19.82
C TRP A 238 44.36 -84.23 -19.00
N ALA A 239 44.39 -84.32 -17.68
CA ALA A 239 44.17 -83.20 -16.76
C ALA A 239 45.17 -82.05 -17.00
N SER A 240 46.46 -82.38 -17.23
CA SER A 240 47.52 -81.41 -17.52
C SER A 240 47.29 -80.64 -18.83
N SER A 241 46.82 -81.32 -19.87
CA SER A 241 46.48 -80.70 -21.18
C SER A 241 45.26 -79.77 -21.09
N LEU A 242 44.23 -80.18 -20.34
CA LEU A 242 43.05 -79.36 -20.03
C LEU A 242 43.40 -78.13 -19.20
N ALA A 243 44.26 -78.28 -18.18
CA ALA A 243 44.72 -77.18 -17.35
C ALA A 243 45.51 -76.13 -18.15
N LYS A 244 46.35 -76.57 -19.11
CA LYS A 244 47.07 -75.66 -20.02
C LYS A 244 46.11 -74.86 -20.90
N LYS A 245 45.17 -75.53 -21.59
CA LYS A 245 44.14 -74.85 -22.41
C LYS A 245 43.28 -73.87 -21.58
N ARG A 246 42.93 -74.25 -20.35
CA ARG A 246 42.18 -73.41 -19.41
C ARG A 246 42.98 -72.17 -18.99
N ASN A 247 44.25 -72.34 -18.66
CA ASN A 247 45.12 -71.23 -18.28
C ASN A 247 45.35 -70.28 -19.47
N ASP A 248 45.52 -70.80 -20.68
CA ASP A 248 45.64 -70.00 -21.89
C ASP A 248 44.34 -69.23 -22.19
N ALA A 249 43.17 -69.87 -22.05
CA ALA A 249 41.87 -69.22 -22.19
C ALA A 249 41.63 -68.16 -21.10
N ARG A 250 41.97 -68.44 -19.84
CA ARG A 250 41.89 -67.46 -18.73
C ARG A 250 42.82 -66.27 -18.99
N ARG A 251 44.02 -66.52 -19.49
CA ARG A 251 44.99 -65.46 -19.83
C ARG A 251 44.50 -64.62 -21.01
N ALA A 252 43.85 -65.24 -22.00
CA ALA A 252 43.21 -64.54 -23.10
C ALA A 252 42.03 -63.65 -22.63
N ILE A 253 41.17 -64.16 -21.74
CA ILE A 253 40.05 -63.39 -21.15
C ILE A 253 40.57 -62.23 -20.28
N LEU A 254 41.57 -62.47 -19.44
CA LEU A 254 42.19 -61.42 -18.61
C LEU A 254 42.82 -60.34 -19.49
N LYS A 255 43.49 -60.72 -20.57
CA LYS A 255 44.06 -59.77 -21.55
C LYS A 255 42.97 -58.99 -22.28
N ALA A 256 41.88 -59.65 -22.67
CA ALA A 256 40.73 -59.00 -23.29
C ALA A 256 40.10 -57.97 -22.33
N ASN A 257 39.78 -58.38 -21.10
CA ASN A 257 39.19 -57.49 -20.08
C ASN A 257 40.11 -56.32 -19.70
N HIS A 258 41.42 -56.56 -19.59
CA HIS A 258 42.39 -55.49 -19.34
C HIS A 258 42.39 -54.47 -20.49
N ASN A 259 42.33 -54.93 -21.74
CA ASN A 259 42.22 -54.05 -22.90
C ASN A 259 40.89 -53.30 -22.91
N THR A 260 39.77 -53.94 -22.54
CA THR A 260 38.46 -53.27 -22.46
C THR A 260 38.45 -52.21 -21.37
N HIS A 261 38.92 -52.52 -20.16
CA HIS A 261 39.04 -51.55 -19.08
C HIS A 261 39.96 -50.38 -19.44
N THR A 262 41.10 -50.66 -20.08
CA THR A 262 42.03 -49.63 -20.54
C THR A 262 41.37 -48.74 -21.60
N CYS A 263 40.63 -49.33 -22.55
CA CYS A 263 39.89 -48.60 -23.58
C CYS A 263 38.76 -47.75 -23.01
N THR A 264 37.97 -48.30 -22.07
CA THR A 264 36.89 -47.56 -21.41
C THR A 264 37.47 -46.42 -20.58
N TYR A 265 38.52 -46.68 -19.79
CA TYR A 265 39.18 -45.66 -18.97
C TYR A 265 39.73 -44.53 -19.83
N THR A 266 40.53 -44.83 -20.86
CA THR A 266 41.06 -43.82 -21.78
C THR A 266 39.95 -43.06 -22.49
N HIS A 267 38.87 -43.73 -22.91
CA HIS A 267 37.73 -43.07 -23.54
C HIS A 267 37.00 -42.13 -22.57
N THR A 268 36.68 -42.57 -21.35
CA THR A 268 36.05 -41.72 -20.33
C THR A 268 36.93 -40.55 -19.93
N HIS A 269 38.24 -40.76 -19.78
CA HIS A 269 39.17 -39.70 -19.41
C HIS A 269 39.32 -38.67 -20.54
N THR A 270 39.43 -39.15 -21.78
CA THR A 270 39.48 -38.27 -22.95
C THR A 270 38.20 -37.47 -23.05
N HIS A 271 37.02 -38.11 -23.01
CA HIS A 271 35.73 -37.42 -23.08
C HIS A 271 35.54 -36.40 -21.95
N THR A 272 35.92 -36.75 -20.72
CA THR A 272 35.84 -35.84 -19.57
C THR A 272 36.77 -34.64 -19.73
N CYS A 273 38.01 -34.87 -20.16
CA CYS A 273 38.97 -33.80 -20.43
C CYS A 273 38.49 -32.88 -21.58
N THR A 274 37.99 -33.45 -22.68
CA THR A 274 37.46 -32.68 -23.81
C THR A 274 36.25 -31.86 -23.39
N HIS A 275 35.29 -32.45 -22.68
CA HIS A 275 34.09 -31.75 -22.22
C HIS A 275 34.43 -30.61 -21.23
N THR A 276 35.34 -30.87 -20.29
CA THR A 276 35.80 -29.85 -19.33
C THR A 276 36.51 -28.70 -20.04
N CYS A 277 37.37 -29.01 -21.01
CA CYS A 277 38.08 -28.02 -21.82
C CYS A 277 37.11 -27.18 -22.67
N THR A 278 36.17 -27.82 -23.37
CA THR A 278 35.15 -27.13 -24.16
C THR A 278 34.27 -26.23 -23.30
N HIS A 279 33.80 -26.72 -22.15
CA HIS A 279 32.97 -25.94 -21.24
C HIS A 279 33.73 -24.74 -20.66
N ALA A 280 34.98 -24.93 -20.22
CA ALA A 280 35.82 -23.83 -19.73
C ALA A 280 36.07 -22.79 -20.83
N HIS A 281 36.37 -23.23 -22.05
CA HIS A 281 36.57 -22.34 -23.19
C HIS A 281 35.28 -21.58 -23.56
N SER A 282 34.14 -22.25 -23.64
CA SER A 282 32.84 -21.62 -23.88
C SER A 282 32.50 -20.59 -22.81
N TYR A 283 32.70 -20.92 -21.53
CA TYR A 283 32.43 -20.00 -20.43
C TYR A 283 33.34 -18.76 -20.48
N MET A 284 34.65 -18.94 -20.69
CA MET A 284 35.59 -17.83 -20.82
C MET A 284 35.28 -16.96 -22.04
N HIS A 285 34.93 -17.58 -23.17
CA HIS A 285 34.56 -16.86 -24.39
C HIS A 285 33.27 -16.06 -24.20
N SER A 286 32.22 -16.64 -23.61
CA SER A 286 30.99 -15.92 -23.27
C SER A 286 31.28 -14.74 -22.33
N HIS A 287 32.09 -14.96 -21.29
CA HIS A 287 32.45 -13.89 -20.35
C HIS A 287 33.24 -12.76 -21.01
N MET A 288 34.22 -13.09 -21.86
CA MET A 288 35.01 -12.12 -22.62
C MET A 288 34.12 -11.33 -23.61
N HIS A 289 33.19 -12.02 -24.28
CA HIS A 289 32.27 -11.38 -25.21
C HIS A 289 31.31 -10.42 -24.49
N SER A 290 30.72 -10.84 -23.37
CA SER A 290 29.90 -9.98 -22.53
C SER A 290 30.68 -8.77 -22.01
N HIS A 291 31.92 -8.96 -21.55
CA HIS A 291 32.75 -7.86 -21.08
C HIS A 291 33.11 -6.88 -22.21
N THR A 292 33.45 -7.39 -23.40
CA THR A 292 33.74 -6.58 -24.58
C THR A 292 32.52 -5.77 -25.02
N HIS A 293 31.34 -6.40 -25.03
CA HIS A 293 30.09 -5.73 -25.40
C HIS A 293 29.68 -4.66 -24.37
N MET A 294 29.79 -4.97 -23.08
CA MET A 294 29.54 -4.02 -21.99
C MET A 294 30.50 -2.83 -22.06
N HIS A 295 31.79 -3.08 -22.30
CA HIS A 295 32.79 -2.02 -22.42
C HIS A 295 32.54 -1.15 -23.66
N SER A 296 32.21 -1.75 -24.81
CA SER A 296 31.84 -1.02 -26.03
C SER A 296 30.61 -0.13 -25.80
N HIS A 297 29.57 -0.65 -25.16
CA HIS A 297 28.36 0.11 -24.86
C HIS A 297 28.63 1.25 -23.86
N THR A 298 29.45 0.99 -22.84
CA THR A 298 29.86 2.01 -21.87
C THR A 298 30.67 3.11 -22.54
N CYS A 299 31.67 2.75 -23.36
CA CYS A 299 32.50 3.71 -24.07
C CYS A 299 31.67 4.56 -25.04
N THR A 300 30.78 3.93 -25.81
CA THR A 300 29.88 4.63 -26.75
C THR A 300 28.94 5.56 -26.01
N TYR A 301 28.29 5.11 -24.94
CA TYR A 301 27.38 5.93 -24.13
C TYR A 301 28.12 7.14 -23.53
N THR A 302 29.28 6.91 -22.93
CA THR A 302 30.08 7.99 -22.31
C THR A 302 30.54 8.99 -23.36
N HIS A 303 30.97 8.52 -24.53
CA HIS A 303 31.40 9.37 -25.63
C HIS A 303 30.25 10.21 -26.18
N THR A 304 29.11 9.59 -26.50
CA THR A 304 27.92 10.28 -27.03
C THR A 304 27.37 11.28 -26.04
N HIS A 305 27.26 10.92 -24.75
CA HIS A 305 26.79 11.84 -23.72
C HIS A 305 27.74 13.03 -23.55
N THR A 306 29.05 12.79 -23.46
CA THR A 306 30.05 13.87 -23.32
C THR A 306 30.01 14.80 -24.54
N HIS A 307 29.97 14.24 -25.74
CA HIS A 307 29.90 15.02 -26.98
C HIS A 307 28.60 15.85 -27.04
N THR A 308 27.47 15.26 -26.71
CA THR A 308 26.16 15.92 -26.71
C THR A 308 26.07 17.04 -25.68
N CYS A 309 26.56 16.80 -24.46
CA CYS A 309 26.61 17.82 -23.41
C CYS A 309 27.54 18.98 -23.79
N THR A 310 28.72 18.68 -24.34
CA THR A 310 29.68 19.71 -24.76
C THR A 310 29.12 20.55 -25.89
N HIS A 311 28.54 19.91 -26.91
CA HIS A 311 27.93 20.58 -28.05
C HIS A 311 26.72 21.44 -27.63
N THR A 312 25.83 20.90 -26.80
CA THR A 312 24.65 21.64 -26.29
C THR A 312 25.08 22.83 -25.44
N CYS A 313 26.09 22.67 -24.59
CA CYS A 313 26.62 23.75 -23.75
C CYS A 313 27.25 24.86 -24.60
N ALA A 314 28.10 24.49 -25.57
CA ALA A 314 28.72 25.45 -26.49
C ALA A 314 27.68 26.21 -27.33
N HIS A 315 26.68 25.50 -27.86
CA HIS A 315 25.61 26.11 -28.65
C HIS A 315 24.78 27.08 -27.79
N THR A 316 24.34 26.65 -26.60
CA THR A 316 23.56 27.49 -25.69
C THR A 316 24.32 28.74 -25.29
N LEU A 317 25.61 28.61 -24.96
CA LEU A 317 26.46 29.74 -24.59
C LEU A 317 26.63 30.72 -25.77
N THR A 318 26.89 30.21 -26.97
CA THR A 318 27.06 31.04 -28.17
C THR A 318 25.78 31.78 -28.52
N HIS A 319 24.63 31.10 -28.45
CA HIS A 319 23.33 31.70 -28.70
C HIS A 319 22.98 32.77 -27.65
N ALA A 320 23.19 32.46 -26.36
CA ALA A 320 22.96 33.42 -25.28
C ALA A 320 23.82 34.68 -25.47
N LEU A 321 25.12 34.52 -25.71
CA LEU A 321 26.06 35.63 -25.94
C LEU A 321 25.63 36.49 -27.14
N THR A 322 25.32 35.84 -28.27
CA THR A 322 24.88 36.53 -29.50
C THR A 322 23.58 37.30 -29.26
N HIS A 323 22.62 36.69 -28.56
CA HIS A 323 21.34 37.32 -28.22
C HIS A 323 21.53 38.51 -27.29
N THR A 324 22.28 38.38 -26.19
CA THR A 324 22.59 39.51 -25.29
C THR A 324 23.33 40.63 -26.01
N HIS A 325 24.31 40.30 -26.85
CA HIS A 325 25.07 41.29 -27.60
C HIS A 325 24.15 42.05 -28.56
N THR A 326 23.34 41.34 -29.35
CA THR A 326 22.40 41.93 -30.30
C THR A 326 21.37 42.80 -29.58
N HIS A 327 20.75 42.28 -28.52
CA HIS A 327 19.75 43.02 -27.76
C HIS A 327 20.33 44.27 -27.10
N THR A 328 21.51 44.18 -26.49
CA THR A 328 22.17 45.33 -25.87
C THR A 328 22.56 46.37 -26.91
N HIS A 329 23.11 45.94 -28.04
CA HIS A 329 23.53 46.83 -29.12
C HIS A 329 22.33 47.51 -29.77
N THR A 330 21.27 46.78 -30.11
CA THR A 330 20.04 47.33 -30.67
C THR A 330 19.34 48.27 -29.69
N HIS A 331 19.23 47.90 -28.41
CA HIS A 331 18.63 48.75 -27.39
C HIS A 331 19.42 50.05 -27.19
N THR A 332 20.75 49.96 -27.06
CA THR A 332 21.61 51.14 -26.89
C THR A 332 21.55 52.04 -28.10
N HIS A 333 21.59 51.48 -29.31
CA HIS A 333 21.55 52.24 -30.56
C HIS A 333 20.19 52.91 -30.75
N THR A 334 19.08 52.19 -30.55
CA THR A 334 17.73 52.76 -30.64
C THR A 334 17.51 53.83 -29.58
N HIS A 335 17.90 53.59 -28.33
CA HIS A 335 17.73 54.56 -27.25
C HIS A 335 18.58 55.82 -27.49
N THR A 336 19.85 55.66 -27.88
CA THR A 336 20.73 56.80 -28.18
C THR A 336 20.21 57.58 -29.38
N HIS A 337 19.77 56.90 -30.44
CA HIS A 337 19.21 57.55 -31.63
C HIS A 337 17.91 58.30 -31.30
N THR A 338 16.96 57.66 -30.61
CA THR A 338 15.69 58.30 -30.22
C THR A 338 15.91 59.47 -29.26
N HIS A 339 16.81 59.33 -28.29
CA HIS A 339 17.12 60.41 -27.35
C HIS A 339 17.80 61.57 -28.05
N THR A 340 18.81 61.30 -28.90
CA THR A 340 19.50 62.34 -29.67
C THR A 340 18.56 63.02 -30.65
N HIS A 341 17.72 62.26 -31.35
CA HIS A 341 16.73 62.79 -32.29
C HIS A 341 15.68 63.64 -31.58
N THR A 342 15.08 63.14 -30.50
CA THR A 342 14.10 63.90 -29.71
C THR A 342 14.74 65.17 -29.13
N HIS A 343 15.93 65.07 -28.54
CA HIS A 343 16.60 66.22 -27.94
C HIS A 343 17.02 67.26 -28.99
N THR A 344 17.54 66.82 -30.14
CA THR A 344 17.91 67.70 -31.26
C THR A 344 16.67 68.32 -31.87
N HIS A 345 15.60 67.55 -32.09
CA HIS A 345 14.35 68.03 -32.64
C HIS A 345 13.67 69.02 -31.68
N THR A 346 13.56 68.72 -30.39
CA THR A 346 13.00 69.65 -29.38
C THR A 346 13.86 70.89 -29.24
N HIS A 347 15.19 70.77 -29.20
CA HIS A 347 16.10 71.91 -29.12
C HIS A 347 16.02 72.77 -30.39
N THR A 348 16.01 72.16 -31.58
CA THR A 348 15.90 72.89 -32.85
C THR A 348 14.51 73.51 -32.98
N HIS A 349 13.44 72.82 -32.61
CA HIS A 349 12.07 73.33 -32.65
C HIS A 349 11.86 74.47 -31.64
N ALA A 350 12.42 74.38 -30.42
CA ALA A 350 12.46 75.50 -29.49
C ALA A 350 13.32 76.66 -30.03
N HIS A 351 14.51 76.39 -30.57
CA HIS A 351 15.42 77.43 -31.06
C HIS A 351 15.00 78.02 -32.41
N THR A 352 14.07 77.38 -33.14
CA THR A 352 13.46 77.91 -34.37
C THR A 352 12.14 78.62 -34.06
N HIS A 353 11.34 78.14 -33.10
CA HIS A 353 10.09 78.82 -32.71
C HIS A 353 10.27 79.99 -31.74
N THR A 354 11.44 80.17 -31.13
CA THR A 354 11.70 81.35 -30.28
C THR A 354 12.15 82.57 -31.10
N PRO A 355 12.87 82.45 -32.25
CA PRO A 355 13.14 83.57 -33.15
C PRO A 355 12.17 83.72 -34.34
N ALA A 356 11.41 82.69 -34.74
CA ALA A 356 10.53 82.78 -35.93
C ALA A 356 9.25 83.64 -35.75
N HIS A 357 9.03 84.25 -34.56
CA HIS A 357 8.02 85.31 -34.43
C HIS A 357 8.57 86.72 -34.78
N THR A 358 9.84 86.80 -35.23
CA THR A 358 10.49 88.05 -35.66
C THR A 358 11.57 87.74 -36.71
N HIS A 359 11.21 87.37 -37.94
CA HIS A 359 11.85 87.89 -39.15
C HIS A 359 11.27 87.29 -40.44
N ALA A 360 11.03 88.19 -41.39
CA ALA A 360 10.56 87.95 -42.75
C ALA A 360 11.66 87.43 -43.71
N HIS A 361 11.22 87.16 -44.96
CA HIS A 361 11.92 87.37 -46.24
C HIS A 361 12.67 86.20 -46.96
N THR A 362 12.09 85.81 -48.13
CA THR A 362 12.65 85.57 -49.49
C THR A 362 13.78 84.56 -49.83
N HIS A 363 13.57 83.94 -51.01
CA HIS A 363 14.49 83.55 -52.12
C HIS A 363 14.75 82.07 -52.43
N ALA A 364 14.87 81.82 -53.74
CA ALA A 364 14.88 80.57 -54.50
C ALA A 364 16.28 80.22 -55.07
N HIS A 365 16.58 78.95 -55.39
CA HIS A 365 17.14 78.49 -56.69
C HIS A 365 17.53 76.99 -56.79
N THR A 366 17.57 76.58 -58.07
CA THR A 366 17.75 75.34 -58.87
C THR A 366 19.12 74.60 -58.80
N HIS A 367 19.20 73.29 -59.17
CA HIS A 367 20.10 72.68 -60.21
C HIS A 367 20.12 71.13 -60.31
N THR A 368 20.60 70.63 -61.47
CA THR A 368 20.45 69.32 -62.19
C THR A 368 21.78 68.55 -62.33
N ILE A 369 21.82 67.22 -62.66
CA ILE A 369 22.75 66.45 -63.59
C ILE A 369 22.67 64.88 -63.43
N PRO A 370 22.71 64.03 -64.51
CA PRO A 370 22.97 62.54 -64.56
C PRO A 370 24.13 62.13 -65.54
N PRO A 371 24.38 60.89 -66.12
CA PRO A 371 24.21 59.42 -65.80
C PRO A 371 25.51 58.55 -66.10
N HIS A 372 25.49 57.18 -66.23
CA HIS A 372 26.26 56.29 -67.18
C HIS A 372 26.11 54.73 -66.99
N THR A 373 26.58 53.90 -67.95
CA THR A 373 26.01 52.63 -68.50
C THR A 373 26.95 51.37 -68.55
N MET A 374 26.35 50.16 -68.71
CA MET A 374 26.74 48.70 -68.96
C MET A 374 28.03 48.28 -69.75
N PRO A 375 28.54 47.00 -69.74
CA PRO A 375 28.09 45.84 -70.62
C PRO A 375 28.36 44.33 -70.17
N PRO A 376 27.85 43.29 -70.90
CA PRO A 376 28.03 41.79 -70.71
C PRO A 376 28.92 41.12 -71.81
N PRO A 377 29.32 39.79 -71.87
CA PRO A 377 28.51 38.53 -72.13
C PRO A 377 29.24 37.20 -71.65
N PRO A 378 29.19 35.96 -72.25
CA PRO A 378 28.28 35.21 -73.16
C PRO A 378 27.90 33.75 -72.72
N GLN A 379 27.13 33.04 -73.57
CA GLN A 379 26.49 31.71 -73.41
C GLN A 379 27.32 30.51 -73.93
N HIS A 380 27.06 29.30 -73.41
CA HIS A 380 27.30 28.02 -74.11
C HIS A 380 26.14 27.03 -73.87
N THR A 381 25.78 26.34 -74.95
CA THR A 381 24.68 25.39 -75.15
C THR A 381 25.10 23.93 -74.90
N LEU A 382 24.24 23.11 -74.27
CA LEU A 382 24.20 21.65 -74.42
C LEU A 382 22.75 21.13 -74.41
N SER A 383 22.58 20.02 -75.13
CA SER A 383 21.39 19.35 -75.71
C SER A 383 20.32 18.80 -74.74
N PRO A 384 19.16 18.32 -75.26
CA PRO A 384 17.92 18.15 -74.50
C PRO A 384 17.86 16.80 -73.79
N PHE A 385 17.67 16.83 -72.47
CA PHE A 385 16.84 15.84 -71.79
C PHE A 385 15.46 16.47 -71.62
N SER A 386 14.39 15.72 -71.83
CA SER A 386 13.06 16.30 -71.69
C SER A 386 12.88 16.79 -70.24
N PRO A 387 12.45 18.04 -70.00
CA PRO A 387 12.24 18.54 -68.64
C PRO A 387 11.21 17.69 -67.88
N GLN A 388 10.33 17.00 -68.61
CA GLN A 388 9.31 16.10 -68.09
C GLN A 388 9.91 14.86 -67.39
N GLU A 389 10.87 14.18 -68.01
CA GLU A 389 11.50 12.99 -67.41
C GLU A 389 12.33 13.35 -66.17
N THR A 390 12.96 14.53 -66.17
CA THR A 390 13.70 15.01 -64.99
C THR A 390 12.79 15.45 -63.86
N GLU A 391 11.60 15.98 -64.17
CA GLU A 391 10.60 16.39 -63.20
C GLU A 391 9.88 15.18 -62.59
N GLU A 392 9.58 14.16 -63.40
CA GLU A 392 9.05 12.88 -62.96
C GLU A 392 10.05 12.14 -62.04
N ALA A 393 11.33 12.08 -62.42
CA ALA A 393 12.37 11.49 -61.58
C ALA A 393 12.55 12.24 -60.24
N LEU A 394 12.35 13.56 -60.24
CA LEU A 394 12.44 14.40 -59.04
C LEU A 394 11.21 14.25 -58.14
N GLN A 395 10.02 14.05 -58.73
CA GLN A 395 8.80 13.74 -58.00
C GLN A 395 8.88 12.35 -57.35
N ASP A 396 9.36 11.34 -58.09
CA ASP A 396 9.62 10.00 -57.56
C ASP A 396 10.63 9.99 -56.41
N LEU A 397 11.66 10.84 -56.47
CA LEU A 397 12.64 11.00 -55.41
C LEU A 397 12.04 11.66 -54.17
N LYS A 398 11.18 12.67 -54.34
CA LYS A 398 10.45 13.31 -53.23
C LYS A 398 9.49 12.34 -52.55
N GLU A 399 8.78 11.53 -53.32
CA GLU A 399 7.87 10.52 -52.77
C GLU A 399 8.64 9.42 -52.03
N ARG A 400 9.79 8.99 -52.55
CA ARG A 400 10.70 8.09 -51.84
C ARG A 400 11.23 8.69 -50.54
N LEU A 401 11.70 9.93 -50.55
CA LEU A 401 12.13 10.65 -49.34
C LEU A 401 11.01 10.76 -48.31
N ALA A 402 9.80 11.12 -48.74
CA ALA A 402 8.65 11.24 -47.86
C ALA A 402 8.17 9.87 -47.30
N HIS A 403 8.40 8.78 -48.04
CA HIS A 403 8.17 7.42 -47.58
C HIS A 403 9.23 6.99 -46.55
N GLU A 404 10.50 7.27 -46.83
CA GLU A 404 11.62 7.00 -45.92
C GLU A 404 11.46 7.77 -44.61
N GLU A 405 11.11 9.06 -44.66
CA GLU A 405 10.82 9.88 -43.47
C GLU A 405 9.67 9.32 -42.64
N ARG A 406 8.59 8.85 -43.28
CA ARG A 406 7.47 8.18 -42.59
C ARG A 406 7.88 6.85 -41.97
N SER A 407 8.71 6.07 -42.66
CA SER A 407 9.24 4.80 -42.15
C SER A 407 10.13 5.04 -40.93
N LEU A 408 11.05 6.00 -41.01
CA LEU A 408 11.94 6.39 -39.92
C LEU A 408 11.17 7.00 -38.73
N GLN A 409 10.12 7.77 -38.99
CA GLN A 409 9.23 8.26 -37.93
C GLN A 409 8.49 7.11 -37.24
N SER A 410 7.97 6.15 -38.00
CA SER A 410 7.32 4.97 -37.43
C SER A 410 8.28 4.15 -36.58
N GLU A 411 9.51 3.92 -37.06
CA GLU A 411 10.53 3.17 -36.33
C GLU A 411 11.00 3.93 -35.08
N ARG A 412 11.16 5.26 -35.16
CA ARG A 412 11.41 6.10 -33.99
C ARG A 412 10.31 5.94 -32.95
N THR A 413 9.04 6.05 -33.34
CA THR A 413 7.93 5.92 -32.39
C THR A 413 7.86 4.53 -31.77
N ALA A 414 8.20 3.47 -32.53
CA ALA A 414 8.27 2.11 -32.00
C ALA A 414 9.38 1.97 -30.95
N VAL A 415 10.56 2.53 -31.21
CA VAL A 415 11.67 2.55 -30.25
C VAL A 415 11.31 3.37 -29.01
N GLU A 416 10.67 4.53 -29.17
CA GLU A 416 10.18 5.35 -28.05
C GLU A 416 9.18 4.57 -27.18
N THR A 417 8.22 3.87 -27.78
CA THR A 417 7.28 3.02 -27.02
C THR A 417 7.98 1.88 -26.28
N GLN A 418 8.98 1.25 -26.89
CA GLN A 418 9.76 0.20 -26.21
C GLN A 418 10.59 0.76 -25.04
N LEU A 419 11.04 2.01 -25.15
CA LEU A 419 11.77 2.69 -24.09
C LEU A 419 10.86 2.99 -22.90
N ASP A 420 9.65 3.49 -23.15
CA ASP A 420 8.64 3.72 -22.12
C ASP A 420 8.22 2.40 -21.42
N GLU A 421 8.07 1.31 -22.18
CA GLU A 421 7.79 -0.03 -21.63
C GLU A 421 8.94 -0.55 -20.75
N LEU A 422 10.20 -0.34 -21.15
CA LEU A 422 11.35 -0.73 -20.36
C LEU A 422 11.51 0.15 -19.11
N GLU A 423 11.26 1.46 -19.21
CA GLU A 423 11.30 2.37 -18.06
C GLU A 423 10.23 1.99 -17.01
N THR A 424 9.02 1.66 -17.45
CA THR A 424 7.97 1.17 -16.55
C THR A 424 8.34 -0.18 -15.92
N HIS A 425 8.93 -1.10 -16.67
CA HIS A 425 9.42 -2.37 -16.12
C HIS A 425 10.53 -2.17 -15.08
N ILE A 426 11.48 -1.26 -15.34
CA ILE A 426 12.56 -0.92 -14.40
C ILE A 426 11.97 -0.28 -13.14
N ALA A 427 10.99 0.61 -13.27
CA ALA A 427 10.34 1.25 -12.14
C ALA A 427 9.65 0.22 -11.23
N ASN A 428 8.91 -0.74 -11.82
CA ASN A 428 8.26 -1.82 -11.09
C ASN A 428 9.26 -2.73 -10.37
N GLU A 429 10.34 -3.14 -11.05
CA GLU A 429 11.41 -3.94 -10.45
C GLU A 429 12.11 -3.21 -9.30
N LEU A 430 12.32 -1.89 -9.42
CA LEU A 430 12.87 -1.09 -8.32
C LEU A 430 11.91 -0.97 -7.14
N GLU A 431 10.60 -0.93 -7.38
CA GLU A 431 9.58 -0.94 -6.33
C GLU A 431 9.54 -2.30 -5.62
N GLU A 432 9.56 -3.41 -6.36
CA GLU A 432 9.65 -4.75 -5.80
C GLU A 432 10.95 -4.94 -4.99
N ALA A 433 12.09 -4.47 -5.51
CA ALA A 433 13.35 -4.53 -4.80
C ALA A 433 13.34 -3.71 -3.50
N ARG A 434 12.67 -2.54 -3.49
CA ARG A 434 12.46 -1.74 -2.28
C ARG A 434 11.57 -2.47 -1.28
N ALA A 435 10.44 -3.01 -1.73
CA ALA A 435 9.53 -3.78 -0.89
C ALA A 435 10.23 -5.01 -0.26
N LEU A 436 11.05 -5.71 -1.05
CA LEU A 436 11.83 -6.85 -0.59
C LEU A 436 12.93 -6.42 0.39
N LYS A 437 13.58 -5.29 0.14
CA LYS A 437 14.57 -4.70 1.06
C LYS A 437 13.93 -4.28 2.38
N ASP A 438 12.75 -3.67 2.35
CA ASP A 438 12.02 -3.30 3.57
C ASP A 438 11.55 -4.54 4.33
N LYS A 439 11.14 -5.59 3.63
CA LYS A 439 10.84 -6.90 4.22
C LYS A 439 12.07 -7.52 4.86
N CYS A 440 13.21 -7.55 4.16
CA CYS A 440 14.48 -8.02 4.72
C CYS A 440 14.91 -7.17 5.92
N ARG A 441 14.74 -5.84 5.86
CA ARG A 441 15.03 -4.95 6.98
C ARG A 441 14.14 -5.23 8.18
N PHE A 442 12.85 -5.53 7.97
CA PHE A 442 11.92 -5.94 9.01
C PHE A 442 12.34 -7.27 9.67
N PHE A 443 12.82 -8.23 8.87
CA PHE A 443 13.35 -9.50 9.39
C PHE A 443 14.76 -9.40 9.99
N SER A 444 15.59 -8.45 9.53
CA SER A 444 16.93 -8.19 10.07
C SER A 444 16.92 -7.21 11.25
N SER A 445 15.83 -6.47 11.48
CA SER A 445 15.64 -5.64 12.67
C SER A 445 15.21 -6.44 13.90
N ALA A 446 14.71 -7.66 13.71
CA ALA A 446 14.81 -8.68 14.73
C ALA A 446 16.27 -9.17 14.70
N SER A 447 17.13 -8.49 15.46
CA SER A 447 18.51 -8.93 15.66
C SER A 447 18.48 -10.41 16.06
N GLY A 448 19.32 -11.25 15.46
CA GLY A 448 19.45 -12.65 15.85
C GLY A 448 19.61 -12.82 17.36
N ASP A 449 20.19 -11.82 18.02
CA ASP A 449 20.31 -11.71 19.48
C ASP A 449 18.95 -11.70 20.22
N GLU A 450 17.90 -11.07 19.68
CA GLU A 450 16.56 -11.06 20.30
C GLU A 450 15.88 -12.44 20.17
N GLN A 451 16.05 -13.11 19.04
CA GLN A 451 15.50 -14.46 18.83
C GLN A 451 16.26 -15.52 19.62
N GLU A 452 17.58 -15.38 19.76
CA GLU A 452 18.41 -16.22 20.63
C GLU A 452 18.09 -15.97 22.11
N GLN A 453 17.78 -14.73 22.48
CA GLN A 453 17.29 -14.38 23.81
C GLN A 453 15.88 -14.94 24.08
N GLU A 454 14.97 -14.91 23.11
CA GLU A 454 13.66 -15.53 23.23
C GLU A 454 13.74 -17.06 23.34
N LEU A 455 14.64 -17.69 22.59
CA LEU A 455 14.88 -19.14 22.64
C LEU A 455 15.49 -19.55 23.98
N THR A 456 16.44 -18.78 24.51
CA THR A 456 17.03 -19.03 25.83
C THR A 456 16.03 -18.80 26.96
N ASP A 457 15.19 -17.76 26.87
CA ASP A 457 14.07 -17.52 27.80
C ASP A 457 13.03 -18.66 27.74
N PHE A 458 12.77 -19.19 26.55
CA PHE A 458 11.88 -20.32 26.35
C PHE A 458 12.46 -21.61 26.96
N ASP A 459 13.72 -21.93 26.67
CA ASP A 459 14.44 -23.07 27.23
C ASP A 459 14.46 -23.02 28.77
N GLN A 460 14.71 -21.84 29.34
CA GLN A 460 14.68 -21.63 30.78
C GLN A 460 13.29 -21.89 31.36
N LYS A 461 12.22 -21.35 30.74
CA LYS A 461 10.84 -21.57 31.20
C LYS A 461 10.44 -23.04 31.10
N VAL A 462 10.80 -23.73 30.01
CA VAL A 462 10.54 -25.16 29.86
C VAL A 462 11.27 -25.95 30.94
N GLY A 463 12.52 -25.58 31.24
CA GLY A 463 13.29 -26.15 32.34
C GLY A 463 12.64 -25.94 33.71
N ASP A 464 12.16 -24.74 34.00
CA ASP A 464 11.48 -24.41 35.27
C ASP A 464 10.18 -25.22 35.42
N VAL A 465 9.38 -25.35 34.35
CA VAL A 465 8.15 -26.15 34.35
C VAL A 465 8.45 -27.64 34.49
N TYR A 466 9.47 -28.13 33.78
CA TYR A 466 9.92 -29.52 33.88
C TYR A 466 10.35 -29.84 35.32
N HIS A 467 11.13 -28.95 35.94
CA HIS A 467 11.58 -29.12 37.32
C HIS A 467 10.42 -29.12 38.32
N ALA A 468 9.45 -28.22 38.16
CA ALA A 468 8.28 -28.13 39.02
C ALA A 468 7.33 -29.34 38.90
N CYS A 469 7.20 -29.91 37.69
CA CYS A 469 6.22 -30.96 37.40
C CYS A 469 6.79 -32.38 37.49
N ILE A 470 8.08 -32.58 37.24
CA ILE A 470 8.69 -33.91 37.03
C ILE A 470 9.85 -34.18 38.01
N GLY A 471 10.77 -33.23 38.24
CA GLY A 471 11.86 -33.38 39.22
C GLY A 471 13.23 -32.83 38.76
N GLU A 472 14.32 -33.23 39.44
CA GLU A 472 15.69 -32.82 39.07
C GLU A 472 16.12 -33.40 37.71
N ASN A 473 16.83 -32.57 36.95
CA ASN A 473 17.22 -32.87 35.57
C ASN A 473 18.50 -33.73 35.56
N GLU A 474 18.44 -34.94 34.98
CA GLU A 474 19.65 -35.67 34.63
C GLU A 474 20.33 -34.94 33.45
N ALA A 475 21.61 -34.60 33.59
CA ALA A 475 22.33 -33.79 32.62
C ALA A 475 22.26 -34.40 31.20
N GLY A 476 21.60 -33.72 30.25
CA GLY A 476 21.53 -34.10 28.83
C GLY A 476 20.14 -34.16 28.19
N ILE A 477 19.06 -33.85 28.91
CA ILE A 477 17.71 -33.83 28.33
C ILE A 477 17.51 -32.56 27.48
N SER A 478 17.14 -32.72 26.21
CA SER A 478 16.84 -31.60 25.30
C SER A 478 15.50 -30.92 25.63
N THR A 479 15.31 -29.65 25.26
CA THR A 479 14.04 -28.90 25.47
C THR A 479 12.84 -29.64 24.89
N LEU A 480 12.97 -30.22 23.69
CA LEU A 480 11.91 -31.02 23.07
C LEU A 480 11.56 -32.25 23.92
N GLN A 481 12.56 -32.92 24.47
CA GLN A 481 12.36 -34.10 25.31
C GLN A 481 11.78 -33.73 26.68
N MET A 482 12.10 -32.53 27.21
CA MET A 482 11.41 -31.97 28.38
C MET A 482 9.93 -31.72 28.07
N LEU A 483 9.61 -31.11 26.93
CA LEU A 483 8.23 -30.86 26.49
C LEU A 483 7.45 -32.16 26.32
N THR A 484 8.01 -33.17 25.63
CA THR A 484 7.37 -34.48 25.47
C THR A 484 7.10 -35.15 26.82
N ASN A 485 8.03 -35.03 27.77
CA ASN A 485 7.84 -35.57 29.12
C ASN A 485 6.74 -34.81 29.89
N ILE A 486 6.68 -33.48 29.75
CA ILE A 486 5.60 -32.65 30.31
C ILE A 486 4.26 -33.05 29.70
N GLU A 487 4.18 -33.23 28.38
CA GLU A 487 2.98 -33.68 27.67
C GLU A 487 2.51 -35.05 28.16
N ASN A 488 3.40 -36.03 28.24
CA ASN A 488 3.10 -37.35 28.79
C ASN A 488 2.58 -37.26 30.24
N LYS A 489 3.17 -36.36 31.04
CA LYS A 489 2.72 -36.15 32.42
C LYS A 489 1.34 -35.51 32.48
N LEU A 490 1.06 -34.56 31.58
CA LEU A 490 -0.26 -33.95 31.45
C LEU A 490 -1.30 -35.00 31.06
N GLU A 491 -1.02 -35.86 30.09
CA GLU A 491 -1.91 -36.96 29.70
C GLU A 491 -2.18 -37.92 30.86
N GLU A 492 -1.15 -38.30 31.63
CA GLU A 492 -1.31 -39.13 32.83
C GLU A 492 -2.22 -38.46 33.88
N LEU A 493 -2.08 -37.15 34.08
CA LEU A 493 -2.91 -36.38 34.99
C LEU A 493 -4.35 -36.25 34.48
N PHE A 494 -4.56 -36.08 33.17
CA PHE A 494 -5.89 -36.06 32.57
C PHE A 494 -6.59 -37.41 32.71
N GLU A 495 -5.90 -38.53 32.50
CA GLU A 495 -6.47 -39.85 32.76
C GLU A 495 -6.87 -40.01 34.24
N LYS A 496 -6.03 -39.53 35.16
CA LYS A 496 -6.35 -39.55 36.61
C LYS A 496 -7.54 -38.67 36.94
N MET A 497 -7.67 -37.51 36.29
CA MET A 497 -8.84 -36.64 36.43
C MET A 497 -10.12 -37.30 35.91
N GLN A 498 -10.07 -37.98 34.76
CA GLN A 498 -11.23 -38.71 34.22
C GLN A 498 -11.68 -39.89 35.09
N ARG A 499 -10.76 -40.47 35.87
CA ARG A 499 -11.05 -41.56 36.81
C ARG A 499 -11.54 -41.08 38.19
N MET A 500 -11.50 -39.78 38.49
CA MET A 500 -11.95 -39.24 39.79
C MET A 500 -13.47 -39.05 39.86
N PRO A 501 -14.09 -39.23 41.04
CA PRO A 501 -15.52 -38.95 41.24
C PRO A 501 -15.86 -37.47 40.99
N PRO A 502 -16.96 -37.14 40.27
CA PRO A 502 -17.35 -35.77 39.94
C PRO A 502 -17.48 -34.82 41.14
N ASP A 503 -17.91 -35.35 42.29
CA ASP A 503 -18.10 -34.55 43.52
C ASP A 503 -16.79 -34.04 44.10
N GLN A 504 -15.71 -34.84 44.01
CA GLN A 504 -14.38 -34.44 44.48
C GLN A 504 -13.75 -33.41 43.53
N LEU A 505 -14.00 -33.55 42.22
CA LEU A 505 -13.55 -32.60 41.22
C LEU A 505 -14.22 -31.23 41.41
N ALA A 506 -15.54 -31.19 41.62
CA ALA A 506 -16.29 -29.96 41.89
C ALA A 506 -15.83 -29.27 43.19
N ALA A 507 -15.51 -30.05 44.24
CA ALA A 507 -14.97 -29.51 45.49
C ALA A 507 -13.56 -28.90 45.31
N ALA A 508 -12.69 -29.57 44.56
CA ALA A 508 -11.35 -29.09 44.25
C ALA A 508 -11.38 -27.83 43.37
N GLU A 509 -12.25 -27.79 42.37
CA GLU A 509 -12.49 -26.63 41.51
C GLU A 509 -12.94 -25.44 42.35
N LYS A 510 -13.98 -25.62 43.19
CA LYS A 510 -14.48 -24.57 44.09
C LYS A 510 -13.40 -24.05 45.05
N ALA A 511 -12.51 -24.92 45.54
CA ALA A 511 -11.39 -24.54 46.40
C ALA A 511 -10.34 -23.70 45.66
N LYS A 512 -9.94 -24.12 44.44
CA LYS A 512 -9.02 -23.34 43.59
C LYS A 512 -9.60 -22.00 43.18
N ASP A 513 -10.89 -21.98 42.86
CA ASP A 513 -11.59 -20.78 42.46
C ASP A 513 -11.73 -19.78 43.63
N LYS A 514 -11.96 -20.27 44.85
CA LYS A 514 -11.90 -19.48 46.08
C LYS A 514 -10.50 -18.90 46.32
N ALA A 515 -9.44 -19.69 46.13
CA ALA A 515 -8.05 -19.24 46.28
C ALA A 515 -7.67 -18.17 45.24
N ARG A 516 -8.10 -18.34 43.98
CA ARG A 516 -7.89 -17.35 42.90
C ARG A 516 -8.55 -16.01 43.23
N ARG A 517 -9.81 -16.05 43.70
CA ARG A 517 -10.53 -14.84 44.13
C ARG A 517 -9.87 -14.17 45.33
N HIS A 518 -9.30 -14.94 46.26
CA HIS A 518 -8.55 -14.41 47.39
C HIS A 518 -7.29 -13.66 46.91
N ARG A 519 -6.47 -14.30 46.08
CA ARG A 519 -5.24 -13.70 45.53
C ARG A 519 -5.52 -12.40 44.77
N LEU A 520 -6.57 -12.38 43.95
CA LEU A 520 -6.97 -11.18 43.20
C LEU A 520 -7.38 -10.01 44.14
N ARG A 521 -8.05 -10.32 45.26
CA ARG A 521 -8.39 -9.30 46.26
C ARG A 521 -7.15 -8.76 46.97
N GLU A 522 -6.20 -9.64 47.32
CA GLU A 522 -4.94 -9.24 47.95
C GLU A 522 -4.09 -8.38 47.01
N GLU A 523 -3.95 -8.76 45.74
CA GLU A 523 -3.23 -7.97 44.73
C GLU A 523 -3.87 -6.60 44.53
N LYS A 524 -5.21 -6.51 44.45
CA LYS A 524 -5.93 -5.24 44.34
C LYS A 524 -5.71 -4.34 45.57
N LEU A 525 -5.73 -4.93 46.76
CA LEU A 525 -5.47 -4.20 48.01
C LEU A 525 -4.02 -3.68 48.05
N GLN A 526 -3.04 -4.49 47.65
CA GLN A 526 -1.65 -4.09 47.56
C GLN A 526 -1.43 -2.99 46.51
N ALA A 527 -2.08 -3.07 45.35
CA ALA A 527 -2.01 -2.04 44.32
C ALA A 527 -2.59 -0.70 44.81
N GLN A 528 -3.73 -0.73 45.51
CA GLN A 528 -4.29 0.47 46.15
C GLN A 528 -3.34 1.06 47.19
N LYS A 529 -2.73 0.21 48.04
CA LYS A 529 -1.76 0.66 49.04
C LYS A 529 -0.53 1.32 48.39
N LYS A 530 0.05 0.71 47.37
CA LYS A 530 1.16 1.29 46.59
C LYS A 530 0.78 2.63 45.96
N HIS A 531 -0.42 2.73 45.37
CA HIS A 531 -0.90 3.97 44.79
C HIS A 531 -1.09 5.07 45.84
N GLN A 532 -1.61 4.74 47.03
CA GLN A 532 -1.71 5.67 48.15
C GLN A 532 -0.34 6.13 48.65
N GLU A 533 0.61 5.20 48.82
CA GLU A 533 2.00 5.49 49.20
C GLU A 533 2.68 6.40 48.17
N GLU A 534 2.51 6.13 46.87
CA GLU A 534 3.09 6.96 45.82
C GLU A 534 2.49 8.37 45.80
N ARG A 535 1.17 8.50 46.00
CA ARG A 535 0.52 9.81 46.11
C ARG A 535 1.06 10.60 47.29
N LEU A 536 1.23 9.96 48.45
CA LEU A 536 1.82 10.57 49.64
C LEU A 536 3.26 11.02 49.36
N ARG A 537 4.05 10.17 48.70
CA ARG A 537 5.44 10.47 48.32
C ARG A 537 5.53 11.67 47.38
N ARG A 538 4.69 11.71 46.33
CA ARG A 538 4.65 12.83 45.38
C ARG A 538 4.16 14.12 46.05
N ALA A 539 3.23 14.05 46.99
CA ALA A 539 2.79 15.21 47.76
C ALA A 539 3.92 15.75 48.66
N GLN A 540 4.65 14.87 49.35
CA GLN A 540 5.83 15.25 50.14
C GLN A 540 6.93 15.86 49.28
N GLN A 541 7.20 15.31 48.09
CA GLN A 541 8.17 15.88 47.14
C GLN A 541 7.76 17.29 46.71
N ARG A 542 6.50 17.51 46.33
CA ARG A 542 6.00 18.84 45.97
C ARG A 542 6.05 19.84 47.12
N ALA A 543 5.87 19.38 48.36
CA ALA A 543 5.99 20.23 49.54
C ALA A 543 7.44 20.65 49.82
N ASN A 544 8.40 19.79 49.47
CA ASN A 544 9.83 20.05 49.64
C ASN A 544 10.45 20.83 48.45
N ASP A 545 9.81 20.82 47.28
CA ASP A 545 10.28 21.56 46.11
C ASP A 545 10.16 23.08 46.30
N ALA A 546 11.19 23.81 45.86
CA ALA A 546 11.23 25.27 45.99
C ALA A 546 10.08 25.95 45.20
N PRO A 547 9.48 27.05 45.72
CA PRO A 547 8.40 27.75 45.05
C PRO A 547 8.80 28.26 43.66
N LYS A 548 8.05 27.87 42.62
CA LYS A 548 8.29 28.35 41.25
C LYS A 548 8.05 29.86 41.15
N LYS A 549 9.10 30.63 40.82
CA LYS A 549 9.01 32.07 40.56
C LYS A 549 8.27 32.30 39.23
N ARG A 550 7.12 32.97 39.28
CA ARG A 550 6.40 33.41 38.07
C ARG A 550 7.06 34.66 37.52
N THR A 551 7.81 34.55 36.43
CA THR A 551 8.29 35.73 35.70
C THR A 551 7.10 36.37 34.98
N GLY A 552 6.67 37.54 35.44
CA GLY A 552 5.59 38.31 34.82
C GLY A 552 5.93 38.72 33.36
N LYS A 553 4.90 38.98 32.55
CA LYS A 553 5.07 39.46 31.16
C LYS A 553 5.85 40.78 31.16
N LYS A 554 6.81 40.88 30.23
CA LYS A 554 7.71 42.03 30.07
C LYS A 554 6.93 43.30 29.74
N LEU A 555 7.13 44.36 30.53
CA LEU A 555 6.48 45.66 30.36
C LEU A 555 7.05 46.37 29.11
N MET A 556 6.19 46.77 28.17
CA MET A 556 6.60 47.51 26.96
C MET A 556 6.41 49.01 27.17
N PHE A 557 7.48 49.79 27.09
CA PHE A 557 7.43 51.26 27.17
C PHE A 557 6.99 51.88 25.84
N ARG A 558 6.14 52.92 25.89
CA ARG A 558 5.86 53.81 24.76
C ARG A 558 6.72 55.09 24.88
N SER A 559 7.14 55.60 23.73
CA SER A 559 8.10 56.68 23.47
C SER A 559 8.13 57.85 24.47
N ALA A 560 9.33 58.30 24.82
CA ALA A 560 9.58 59.40 25.75
C ALA A 560 9.12 60.77 25.19
N PRO A 561 8.56 61.68 26.02
CA PRO A 561 8.18 63.03 25.60
C PRO A 561 9.40 63.93 25.32
N PRO A 562 9.28 64.93 24.43
CA PRO A 562 10.42 65.77 24.04
C PRO A 562 10.84 66.74 25.17
N GLU A 563 12.15 66.86 25.37
CA GLU A 563 12.76 67.67 26.43
C GLU A 563 12.55 69.18 26.21
N LYS A 564 12.16 69.88 27.29
CA LYS A 564 12.20 71.35 27.35
C LYS A 564 13.47 71.80 28.06
N PRO A 565 14.16 72.85 27.58
CA PRO A 565 15.41 73.30 28.18
C PRO A 565 15.13 74.01 29.50
N LYS A 566 15.82 73.63 30.58
CA LYS A 566 15.78 74.36 31.85
C LYS A 566 17.16 74.85 32.28
N LYS A 567 17.16 76.15 32.56
CA LYS A 567 18.22 77.01 33.10
C LYS A 567 18.85 76.43 34.39
N GLN A 568 20.15 76.69 34.54
CA GLN A 568 20.90 76.53 35.77
C GLN A 568 20.29 77.35 36.92
N VAL A 569 20.09 76.73 38.07
CA VAL A 569 20.17 77.38 39.39
C VAL A 569 20.76 76.38 40.39
N LYS A 570 21.90 76.75 40.97
CA LYS A 570 22.55 76.08 42.10
C LYS A 570 21.72 76.27 43.37
N ARG A 571 21.59 75.22 44.20
CA ARG A 571 21.62 75.38 45.66
C ARG A 571 21.89 74.08 46.43
N HIS A 572 23.15 74.00 46.87
CA HIS A 572 23.69 73.50 48.13
C HIS A 572 22.69 73.08 49.22
N VAL A 573 22.74 71.83 49.66
CA VAL A 573 22.69 71.44 51.09
C VAL A 573 23.70 70.30 51.30
N GLN A 574 24.56 70.53 52.29
CA GLN A 574 25.70 69.72 52.69
C GLN A 574 25.29 68.53 53.57
N THR A 575 26.04 67.44 53.40
CA THR A 575 26.70 66.57 54.41
C THR A 575 25.85 66.05 55.57
N VAL A 576 25.95 64.80 56.00
CA VAL A 576 27.15 64.15 56.53
C VAL A 576 26.79 62.68 56.59
N GLU A 577 27.48 61.81 55.87
CA GLU A 577 27.71 60.43 56.31
C GLU A 577 28.71 59.78 55.36
N GLU A 578 29.81 59.34 55.96
CA GLU A 578 30.76 58.39 55.41
C GLU A 578 31.82 58.94 54.44
N GLU A 579 32.62 59.86 54.99
CA GLU A 579 34.09 59.90 54.81
C GLU A 579 34.80 58.60 55.31
N GLU A 580 34.14 57.43 55.30
CA GLU A 580 34.64 56.20 55.94
C GLU A 580 35.10 55.09 54.97
N LYS A 581 35.08 55.29 53.64
CA LYS A 581 35.35 54.17 52.71
C LYS A 581 36.46 54.35 51.67
N GLN A 582 37.33 55.34 51.80
CA GLN A 582 38.46 55.47 50.87
C GLN A 582 39.81 55.86 51.53
N ILE A 583 40.07 55.34 52.73
CA ILE A 583 41.42 55.20 53.31
C ILE A 583 41.99 53.78 53.07
N TYR A 584 41.26 52.90 52.40
CA TYR A 584 41.73 51.54 52.08
C TYR A 584 41.80 51.35 50.57
N PHE A 585 43.03 51.43 50.05
CA PHE A 585 43.47 51.31 48.65
C PHE A 585 43.32 52.57 47.78
N SER A 586 44.47 53.24 47.63
CA SER A 586 44.78 54.43 46.82
C SER A 586 44.43 54.31 45.35
#